data_AF-A0A0A2M600-F1
#
_entry.id   AF-A0A0A2M600-F1
#
_cell.length_a   1.000
_cell.length_b   1.000
_cell.length_c   1.000
_cell.angle_alpha   90.00
_cell.angle_beta   90.00
_cell.angle_gamma   90.00
#
_symmetry.space_group_name_H-M   'P 1'
#
loop_
_entity.id
_entity.type
_entity.pdbx_description
1 polymer ?
#
loop_
_entity_poly.entity_id
_entity_poly.type
_entity_poly.pdbx_seq_one_letter_code
_entity_poly.pdbx_strand_id
1 'polypeptide(L)' 'MTRYEKITSLNDEFLSLIQVGFIPLHLLDWKVYYEAYLQEIKKSKTSEAINMIAANYDVSRRQVQRIVAYMES' A
#
# COMPACT_ATOMS: atom_id res chain seq x y z
N MET A 1 -12.24 -6.27 -8.50
CA MET A 1 -11.74 -4.89 -8.39
C MET A 1 -11.21 -4.72 -6.98
N THR A 2 -9.90 -4.56 -6.82
CA THR A 2 -9.23 -4.46 -5.52
C THR A 2 -9.41 -3.05 -4.92
N ARG A 3 -9.22 -2.89 -3.61
CA ARG A 3 -9.15 -1.54 -2.99
C ARG A 3 -8.08 -0.69 -3.64
N TYR A 4 -6.93 -1.26 -3.96
CA TYR A 4 -5.87 -0.54 -4.67
C TYR A 4 -6.33 -0.01 -6.03
N GLU A 5 -7.03 -0.80 -6.83
CA GLU A 5 -7.58 -0.36 -8.11
C GLU A 5 -8.57 0.80 -7.94
N LYS A 6 -9.44 0.74 -6.92
CA LYS A 6 -10.36 1.83 -6.59
C LYS A 6 -9.62 3.10 -6.19
N ILE A 7 -8.66 2.99 -5.27
CA ILE A 7 -7.84 4.11 -4.83
C ILE A 7 -7.12 4.75 -6.03
N THR A 8 -6.55 3.92 -6.91
CA THR A 8 -5.85 4.40 -8.11
C THR A 8 -6.80 5.09 -9.09
N SER A 9 -8.04 4.59 -9.22
CA SER A 9 -9.04 5.19 -10.11
C SER A 9 -9.52 6.57 -9.67
N LEU A 10 -9.37 6.93 -8.38
CA LEU A 10 -9.72 8.26 -7.86
C LEU A 10 -8.72 9.35 -8.29
N ASN A 11 -7.49 8.97 -8.67
CA ASN A 11 -6.43 9.90 -9.09
C ASN A 11 -6.31 11.13 -8.16
N ASP A 12 -6.49 12.35 -8.67
CA ASP A 12 -6.38 13.60 -7.90
C ASP A 12 -7.45 13.74 -6.81
N GLU A 13 -8.61 13.10 -6.97
CA GLU A 13 -9.68 13.09 -5.96
C GLU A 13 -9.26 12.34 -4.69
N PHE A 14 -8.33 11.39 -4.79
CA PHE A 14 -7.83 10.69 -3.60
C PHE A 14 -7.14 11.67 -2.64
N LEU A 15 -6.34 12.59 -3.17
CA LEU A 15 -5.64 13.59 -2.36
C LEU A 15 -6.61 14.62 -1.76
N SER A 16 -7.61 15.06 -2.52
CA SER A 16 -8.62 16.00 -2.01
C SER A 16 -9.46 15.38 -0.90
N LEU A 17 -9.86 14.11 -1.04
CA LEU A 17 -10.61 13.38 -0.01
C LEU A 17 -9.80 13.16 1.27
N ILE A 18 -8.47 13.04 1.17
CA ILE A 18 -7.59 13.03 2.34
C ILE A 18 -7.54 14.40 3.01
N GLN A 19 -7.37 15.47 2.24
CA GLN A 19 -7.30 16.84 2.77
C GLN A 19 -8.58 17.25 3.53
N VAL A 20 -9.74 16.82 3.04
CA VAL A 20 -11.04 17.10 3.67
C VAL A 20 -11.38 16.10 4.79
N GLY A 21 -10.52 15.09 5.02
CA GLY A 21 -10.65 14.14 6.13
C GLY A 21 -11.65 13.00 5.90
N PHE A 22 -12.14 12.81 4.66
CA PHE A 22 -12.98 11.66 4.29
C PHE A 22 -12.18 10.36 4.22
N ILE A 23 -10.91 10.44 3.83
CA ILE A 23 -9.99 9.31 3.75
C ILE A 23 -8.89 9.48 4.79
N PRO A 24 -8.58 8.45 5.60
CA PRO A 24 -7.47 8.51 6.54
C PRO A 24 -6.11 8.76 5.87
N LEU A 25 -5.31 9.67 6.44
CA LEU A 25 -4.00 10.06 5.92
C LEU A 25 -3.04 8.87 5.72
N HIS A 26 -3.07 7.88 6.63
CA HIS A 26 -2.19 6.70 6.57
C HIS A 26 -2.38 5.85 5.31
N LEU A 27 -3.48 6.01 4.57
CA LEU A 27 -3.69 5.31 3.31
C LEU A 27 -2.74 5.80 2.20
N LEU A 28 -2.16 7.01 2.32
CA LEU A 28 -1.07 7.44 1.44
C LEU A 28 0.16 6.56 1.63
N ASP A 29 0.62 6.40 2.87
CA ASP A 29 1.77 5.56 3.19
C ASP A 29 1.53 4.12 2.73
N TRP A 30 0.32 3.60 2.97
CA TRP A 30 -0.04 2.24 2.58
C TRP A 30 -0.05 2.07 1.06
N LYS A 31 -0.51 3.06 0.31
CA LYS A 31 -0.45 3.06 -1.16
C LYS A 31 0.99 2.98 -1.64
N VAL A 32 1.88 3.81 -1.08
CA VAL A 32 3.32 3.79 -1.40
C VAL A 32 3.95 2.43 -1.09
N TYR A 33 3.67 1.86 0.08
CA TYR A 33 4.24 0.56 0.47
C TYR A 33 3.74 -0.57 -0.43
N TYR A 34 2.46 -0.52 -0.81
CA TYR A 34 1.87 -1.51 -1.71
C TYR A 34 2.40 -1.39 -3.14
N GLU A 35 2.59 -0.18 -3.66
CA GLU A 35 3.22 0.04 -4.96
C GLU A 35 4.66 -0.48 -5.00
N ALA A 36 5.42 -0.24 -3.93
CA ALA A 36 6.77 -0.79 -3.78
C ALA A 36 6.74 -2.33 -3.72
N TYR A 37 5.80 -2.92 -2.96
CA TYR A 37 5.57 -4.36 -2.92
C TYR A 37 5.26 -4.94 -4.31
N LEU A 38 4.40 -4.27 -5.11
CA LEU A 38 4.08 -4.69 -6.47
C LEU A 38 5.27 -4.68 -7.42
N GLN A 39 6.27 -3.82 -7.20
CA GLN A 39 7.52 -3.86 -7.98
C GLN A 39 8.44 -4.98 -7.51
N GLU A 40 8.48 -5.24 -6.21
CA GLU A 40 9.37 -6.23 -5.62
C GLU A 40 8.90 -7.66 -5.89
N ILE A 41 7.59 -7.93 -5.82
CA ILE A 41 7.01 -9.25 -6.08
C ILE A 41 7.23 -9.74 -7.51
N LYS A 42 7.57 -8.85 -8.46
CA LYS A 42 7.95 -9.23 -9.82
C LYS A 42 9.33 -9.88 -9.89
N LYS A 43 10.16 -9.71 -8.86
CA LYS A 43 11.57 -10.13 -8.81
C LYS A 43 11.83 -11.18 -7.72
N SER A 44 10.99 -11.21 -6.68
CA SER A 44 11.19 -12.04 -5.49
C SER A 44 9.91 -12.73 -5.03
N LYS A 45 10.03 -13.67 -4.08
CA LYS A 45 8.86 -14.35 -3.50
C LYS A 45 8.12 -13.42 -2.53
N THR A 46 6.83 -13.69 -2.28
CA THR A 46 5.99 -12.91 -1.35
C THR A 46 6.65 -12.66 0.00
N SER A 47 7.26 -13.69 0.60
CA SER A 47 7.94 -13.53 1.90
C SER A 47 9.13 -12.57 1.84
N GLU A 48 9.89 -12.60 0.76
CA GLU A 48 11.08 -11.75 0.56
C GLU A 48 10.65 -10.31 0.29
N ALA A 49 9.68 -10.12 -0.60
CA ALA A 49 9.11 -8.80 -0.87
C ALA A 49 8.57 -8.13 0.40
N ILE A 50 7.81 -8.85 1.22
CA ILE A 50 7.31 -8.31 2.49
C ILE A 50 8.45 -7.93 3.44
N ASN A 51 9.49 -8.76 3.56
CA ASN A 51 10.65 -8.45 4.41
C ASN A 51 11.41 -7.22 3.92
N MET A 52 11.55 -7.07 2.59
CA MET A 52 12.24 -5.93 2.00
C MET A 52 11.47 -4.62 2.19
N ILE A 53 10.15 -4.63 1.99
CA ILE A 53 9.31 -3.45 2.27
C ILE A 53 9.33 -3.10 3.76
N ALA A 54 9.26 -4.10 4.65
CA ALA A 54 9.37 -3.89 6.08
C ALA A 54 10.70 -3.20 6.46
N ALA A 55 11.82 -3.64 5.90
CA ALA A 55 13.13 -3.05 6.15
C ALA A 55 13.28 -1.64 5.53
N ASN A 56 12.82 -1.44 4.28
CA ASN A 56 13.00 -0.18 3.55
C ASN A 56 12.22 0.98 4.17
N TYR A 57 11.07 0.70 4.78
CA TYR A 57 10.18 1.71 5.36
C TYR A 57 10.17 1.70 6.89
N ASP A 58 11.05 0.94 7.53
CA ASP A 58 11.13 0.78 9.00
C ASP A 58 9.78 0.45 9.65
N VAL A 59 9.07 -0.53 9.07
CA VAL A 59 7.77 -1.00 9.56
C VAL A 59 7.80 -2.49 9.83
N SER A 60 6.92 -2.97 10.71
CA SER A 60 6.87 -4.40 11.01
C SER A 60 6.41 -5.23 9.81
N ARG A 61 6.95 -6.45 9.66
CA ARG A 61 6.49 -7.43 8.67
C ARG A 61 4.98 -7.66 8.72
N ARG A 62 4.41 -7.72 9.94
CA ARG A 62 2.98 -7.90 10.18
C ARG A 62 2.17 -6.71 9.64
N GLN A 63 2.68 -5.49 9.75
CA GLN A 63 2.04 -4.31 9.19
C GLN A 63 2.00 -4.39 7.67
N VAL A 64 3.11 -4.73 7.01
CA VAL A 64 3.15 -4.91 5.55
C VAL A 64 2.15 -5.98 5.09
N GLN A 65 2.08 -7.12 5.78
CA GLN A 65 1.09 -8.17 5.49
C GLN A 65 -0.35 -7.66 5.58
N ARG A 66 -0.68 -6.88 6.61
CA ARG A 66 -2.02 -6.29 6.77
C ARG A 66 -2.31 -5.27 5.67
N ILE A 67 -1.32 -4.50 5.24
CA ILE A 67 -1.44 -3.54 4.14
C ILE A 67 -1.72 -4.27 2.82
N VAL A 68 -0.93 -5.30 2.50
CA VAL A 68 -1.14 -6.12 1.29
C VAL A 68 -2.54 -6.73 1.30
N ALA A 69 -2.93 -7.39 2.40
CA ALA A 69 -4.26 -7.97 2.52
C ALA A 69 -5.38 -6.92 2.42
N TYR A 70 -5.17 -5.72 2.98
CA TYR A 70 -6.12 -4.61 2.87
C TYR A 70 -6.25 -4.10 1.43
N MET A 71 -5.16 -4.06 0.68
CA MET A 71 -5.14 -3.56 -0.69
C MET A 71 -5.71 -4.56 -1.70
N GLU A 72 -5.52 -5.87 -1.47
CA GLU A 72 -5.95 -6.96 -2.36
C GLU A 72 -7.44 -7.33 -2.26
N SER A 73 -8.02 -7.25 -1.07
CA SER A 73 -9.02 -6.22 -0.89
C SER A 73 -10.29 -6.14 -1.72
#